data_AF-A0A452RWV6-F1
#
_entry.id   AF-A0A452RWV6-F1
#
_cell.length_a   1.000
_cell.length_b   1.000
_cell.length_c   1.000
_cell.angle_alpha   90.00
_cell.angle_beta   90.00
_cell.angle_gamma   90.00
#
_symmetry.space_group_name_H-M   'P 1'
#
loop_
_entity.id
_entity.type
_entity.pdbx_description
1 polymer ?
#
loop_
_entity_poly.entity_id
_entity_poly.type
_entity_poly.pdbx_seq_one_letter_code
_entity_poly.pdbx_strand_id
1 'polypeptide(L)'
;MASSDVKPKSINHAKKWSEEIGNLYRFQQAGYWDEIEYKQVKQVSMVDRWPETGYMKKLQRRDNAFCNYNKQRECDDRTSTK
;
A
#
# COMPACT_ATOMS: atom_id res chain seq x y z
N MET A 1 -23.44 13.47 3.48
CA MET A 1 -22.65 12.35 2.91
C MET A 1 -21.58 12.02 3.93
N ALA A 2 -21.74 10.92 4.68
CA ALA A 2 -20.77 10.52 5.70
C ALA A 2 -19.52 10.00 4.99
N SER A 3 -18.47 10.81 4.97
CA SER A 3 -17.12 10.34 4.71
C SER A 3 -16.85 9.22 5.71
N SER A 4 -16.77 7.99 5.23
CA SER A 4 -16.37 6.86 6.07
C SER A 4 -14.89 7.02 6.35
N ASP A 5 -14.55 7.90 7.30
CA ASP A 5 -13.22 8.01 7.88
C ASP A 5 -12.97 6.75 8.73
N VAL A 6 -12.73 5.63 8.05
CA VAL A 6 -12.38 4.34 8.68
C VAL A 6 -10.96 4.48 9.21
N LYS A 7 -10.80 5.18 10.32
CA LYS A 7 -9.54 5.21 11.06
C LYS A 7 -9.31 3.83 11.67
N PRO A 8 -8.14 3.21 11.49
CA PRO A 8 -7.87 1.90 12.06
C PRO A 8 -7.91 1.98 13.58
N LYS A 9 -8.69 1.07 14.19
CA LYS A 9 -8.85 0.99 15.66
C LYS A 9 -7.56 0.60 16.37
N SER A 10 -6.65 -0.10 15.69
CA SER A 10 -5.36 -0.52 16.23
C SER A 10 -4.36 -0.75 15.10
N ILE A 11 -3.12 -0.31 15.28
CA ILE A 11 -2.00 -0.57 14.38
C ILE A 11 -1.22 -1.74 14.96
N ASN A 12 -1.32 -2.91 14.35
CA ASN A 12 -0.51 -4.07 14.72
C ASN A 12 0.66 -4.21 13.74
N HIS A 13 1.87 -4.28 14.25
CA HIS A 13 3.05 -4.60 13.43
C HIS A 13 2.98 -6.07 13.01
N ALA A 14 3.02 -6.31 11.71
CA ALA A 14 3.05 -7.66 11.19
C ALA A 14 4.38 -8.34 11.51
N LYS A 15 4.32 -9.53 12.14
CA LYS A 15 5.50 -10.32 12.50
C LYS A 15 6.13 -11.07 11.32
N LYS A 16 5.37 -11.26 10.24
CA LYS A 16 5.80 -11.97 9.03
C LYS A 16 5.50 -11.10 7.82
N TRP A 17 6.42 -11.11 6.87
CA TRP A 17 6.22 -10.48 5.59
C TRP A 17 5.27 -11.33 4.75
N SER A 18 4.14 -10.75 4.38
CA SER A 18 3.16 -11.34 3.45
C SER A 18 2.85 -10.33 2.34
N GLU A 19 2.22 -10.78 1.26
CA GLU A 19 1.82 -9.92 0.15
C GLU A 19 0.93 -8.75 0.60
N GLU A 20 0.01 -9.01 1.53
CA GLU A 20 -0.84 -8.00 2.16
C GLU A 20 -0.02 -6.95 2.91
N ILE A 21 1.02 -7.37 3.65
CA ILE A 21 1.90 -6.46 4.42
C ILE A 21 2.77 -5.63 3.49
N GLY A 22 3.30 -6.23 2.41
CA GLY A 22 4.06 -5.49 1.41
C GLY A 22 3.20 -4.44 0.70
N ASN A 23 1.94 -4.76 0.41
CA ASN A 23 0.99 -3.81 -0.18
C ASN A 23 0.58 -2.72 0.82
N LEU A 24 0.30 -3.06 2.08
CA LEU A 24 0.05 -2.09 3.16
C LEU A 24 1.22 -1.11 3.32
N TYR A 25 2.45 -1.61 3.35
CA TYR A 25 3.65 -0.78 3.44
C TYR A 25 3.75 0.22 2.29
N ARG A 26 3.42 -0.20 1.06
CA ARG A 26 3.42 0.67 -0.12
C ARG A 26 2.34 1.75 -0.07
N PHE A 27 1.16 1.44 0.47
CA PHE A 27 0.14 2.46 0.72
C PHE A 27 0.65 3.50 1.72
N GLN A 28 1.22 3.04 2.84
CA GLN A 28 1.77 3.91 3.87
C GLN A 28 2.87 4.81 3.33
N GLN A 29 3.80 4.27 2.52
CA GLN A 29 4.86 5.03 1.87
C GLN A 29 4.31 6.11 0.92
N ALA A 30 3.18 5.84 0.26
CA ALA A 30 2.50 6.79 -0.61
C ALA A 30 1.64 7.82 0.15
N GLY A 31 1.51 7.67 1.48
CA GLY A 31 0.71 8.54 2.35
C GLY A 31 -0.75 8.09 2.48
N TYR A 32 -1.02 6.81 2.28
CA TYR A 32 -2.33 6.21 2.49
C TYR A 32 -2.28 5.17 3.60
N TRP A 33 -3.35 5.05 4.38
CA TRP A 33 -3.41 4.04 5.43
C TRP A 33 -3.52 2.62 4.88
N ASP A 34 -4.35 2.46 3.85
CA ASP A 34 -4.68 1.18 3.24
C ASP A 34 -5.31 1.39 1.85
N GLU A 35 -5.70 0.28 1.22
CA GLU A 35 -6.32 0.28 -0.10
C GLU A 35 -7.66 1.04 -0.13
N ILE A 36 -8.46 0.96 0.92
CA ILE A 36 -9.77 1.60 0.99
C ILE A 36 -9.59 3.11 0.98
N GLU A 37 -8.68 3.64 1.79
CA GLU A 37 -8.38 5.08 1.78
C GLU A 37 -7.88 5.51 0.39
N TYR A 38 -6.97 4.75 -0.23
CA TYR A 38 -6.49 5.06 -1.57
C TYR A 38 -7.63 5.10 -2.60
N LYS A 39 -8.48 4.07 -2.61
CA LYS A 39 -9.65 3.99 -3.51
C LYS A 39 -10.62 5.13 -3.28
N GLN A 40 -10.84 5.54 -2.03
CA GLN A 40 -11.72 6.64 -1.67
C GLN A 40 -11.15 8.00 -2.07
N VAL A 41 -9.87 8.26 -1.77
CA VAL A 41 -9.19 9.53 -2.08
C VAL A 41 -8.99 9.72 -3.57
N LYS A 42 -8.58 8.68 -4.29
CA LYS A 42 -8.36 8.74 -5.74
C LYS A 42 -9.60 8.41 -6.55
N GLN A 43 -10.69 8.04 -5.90
CA GLN A 43 -11.94 7.61 -6.54
C GLN A 43 -11.70 6.51 -7.60
N VAL A 44 -10.78 5.59 -7.30
CA VAL A 44 -10.43 4.47 -8.18
C VAL A 44 -11.08 3.19 -7.66
N SER A 45 -11.66 2.40 -8.56
CA SER A 45 -12.29 1.12 -8.19
C SER A 45 -11.27 -0.01 -8.03
N MET A 46 -10.18 0.04 -8.81
CA MET A 46 -9.14 -0.99 -8.85
C MET A 46 -7.74 -0.37 -8.79
N VAL A 47 -6.84 -1.05 -8.09
CA VAL A 47 -5.41 -0.71 -8.02
C VAL A 47 -4.66 -1.57 -9.04
N ASP A 48 -3.70 -0.98 -9.72
CA ASP A 48 -2.88 -1.65 -10.72
C ASP A 48 -1.89 -2.61 -10.02
N ARG A 49 -2.05 -3.91 -10.27
CA ARG A 49 -1.27 -4.99 -9.67
C ARG A 49 -0.63 -5.85 -10.74
N TRP A 50 0.55 -6.38 -10.46
CA TRP A 50 1.22 -7.35 -11.30
C TRP A 50 0.45 -8.68 -11.30
N PRO A 51 0.11 -9.26 -12.47
CA PRO A 51 -0.63 -10.51 -12.53
C PRO A 51 0.19 -11.71 -12.03
N GLU A 52 1.51 -11.63 -12.10
CA GLU A 52 2.43 -12.72 -11.70
C GLU A 52 2.55 -12.86 -10.17
N THR A 53 2.51 -11.75 -9.44
CA THR A 53 2.85 -11.70 -8.01
C THR A 53 1.79 -11.03 -7.15
N GLY A 54 0.71 -10.49 -7.73
CA GLY A 54 -0.33 -9.76 -6.99
C GLY A 54 0.13 -8.44 -6.38
N TYR A 55 1.39 -8.05 -6.57
CA TYR A 55 1.99 -6.84 -6.00
C TYR A 55 1.53 -5.58 -6.72
N MET A 56 1.36 -4.49 -5.97
CA MET A 56 1.10 -3.17 -6.55
C MET A 56 2.20 -2.77 -7.51
N LYS A 57 1.80 -2.35 -8.71
CA LYS A 57 2.70 -1.89 -9.76
C LYS A 57 2.92 -0.39 -9.71
N LYS A 58 1.86 0.37 -9.51
CA LYS A 58 1.90 1.83 -9.43
C LYS A 58 0.87 2.35 -8.44
N LEU A 59 1.22 3.44 -7.77
CA LEU A 59 0.36 4.10 -6.81
C LEU A 59 0.54 5.60 -6.92
N GLN A 60 -0.57 6.33 -7.01
CA GLN A 60 -0.50 7.78 -7.09
C GLN A 60 -0.51 8.37 -5.68
N ARG A 61 0.52 9.14 -5.31
CA ARG A 61 0.59 9.82 -4.01
C ARG A 61 -0.46 10.94 -3.90
N ARG A 62 -0.65 11.45 -2.68
CA ARG A 62 -1.50 12.63 -2.43
C ARG A 62 -1.07 13.85 -3.24
N ASP A 63 0.23 13.98 -3.51
CA ASP A 63 0.83 15.04 -4.34
C ASP A 63 0.61 14.85 -5.87
N ASN A 64 -0.17 13.84 -6.28
CA ASN A 64 -0.38 13.44 -7.68
C ASN A 64 0.85 12.85 -8.41
N ALA A 65 2.01 12.81 -7.75
CA ALA A 65 3.17 12.04 -8.21
C ALA A 65 2.89 10.53 -8.23
N PHE A 66 3.41 9.83 -9.23
CA PHE A 66 3.29 8.37 -9.35
C PHE A 66 4.51 7.68 -8.74
N CYS A 67 4.27 6.78 -7.78
CA CYS A 67 5.27 5.82 -7.29
C CYS A 67 5.08 4.50 -8.03
N ASN A 68 6.08 4.11 -8.81
CA ASN A 68 6.15 2.78 -9.39
C ASN A 68 6.90 1.86 -8.43
N TYR A 69 6.33 0.68 -8.21
CA TYR A 69 6.90 -0.35 -7.35
C TYR A 69 7.31 -1.54 -8.20
N ASN A 70 8.44 -2.14 -7.88
CA ASN A 70 8.94 -3.23 -8.68
C ASN A 70 8.12 -4.51 -8.44
N LYS A 71 8.09 -5.39 -9.45
CA LYS A 71 7.35 -6.66 -9.38
C LYS A 71 7.99 -7.69 -8.45
N GLN A 72 9.28 -7.50 -8.14
CA GLN A 72 10.05 -8.30 -7.19
C GLN A 72 9.99 -7.68 -5.80
N ARG A 73 10.14 -8.53 -4.77
CA ARG A 73 10.18 -8.12 -3.37
C ARG A 73 11.31 -7.10 -3.19
N GLU A 74 10.97 -5.82 -3.04
CA GLU A 74 11.94 -4.78 -2.65
C GLU A 74 12.39 -4.93 -1.19
N CYS A 75 11.83 -5.90 -0.46
CA CYS A 75 12.34 -6.36 0.82
C CYS A 75 13.37 -7.46 0.57
N ASP A 76 14.57 -7.05 0.17
CA ASP A 76 15.76 -7.85 0.41
C ASP A 76 15.86 -8.05 1.92
N ASP A 77 16.10 -9.29 2.34
CA ASP A 77 16.16 -9.79 3.73
C ASP A 77 17.35 -9.18 4.53
N ARG A 78 17.63 -7.88 4.36
CA ARG A 78 18.80 -7.19 4.91
C ARG A 78 18.49 -5.93 5.73
N THR A 79 17.23 -5.54 5.91
CA THR A 79 16.88 -4.38 6.76
C THR A 79 16.19 -4.75 8.07
N SER A 80 16.52 -5.90 8.66
CA SER A 80 16.18 -6.26 10.04
C SER A 80 17.05 -5.53 11.09
N THR A 81 17.72 -4.44 10.74
CA THR A 81 18.43 -3.59 11.70
C THR A 81 18.52 -2.15 11.18
N LYS A 82 17.69 -1.26 11.74
CA LYS A 82 18.08 0.09 12.15
C LYS A 82 17.05 0.65 13.13
#